data_AF-H8XPE3-F1
#
_entry.id   AF-H8XPE3-F1
#
_cell.length_a   1.000
_cell.length_b   1.000
_cell.length_c   1.000
_cell.angle_alpha   90.00
_cell.angle_beta   90.00
_cell.angle_gamma   90.00
#
_symmetry.space_group_name_H-M   'P 1'
#
loop_
_entity.id
_entity.type
_entity.pdbx_description
1 polymer ?
#
loop_
_entity_poly.entity_id
_entity_poly.type
_entity_poly.pdbx_seq_one_letter_code
_entity_poly.pdbx_strand_id
1 'polypeptide(L)'
;MFFKSEKTKSIIALAGSTIFINFFELSIRCIVGFAFLNYFTNNNYFFNWIGYFLIFSAILIMFLPIKLHNSFSRNAANKLKPIYLKIASLISLIAGLSLIYTII
;
A
#
# COMPACT_ATOMS: atom_id res chain seq x y z
N MET A 1 2.86 8.86 -9.47
CA MET A 1 1.98 8.11 -10.38
C MET A 1 1.47 8.91 -11.58
N PHE A 2 0.72 10.00 -11.41
CA PHE A 2 0.02 10.68 -12.53
C PHE A 2 0.96 11.32 -13.58
N PHE A 3 1.93 12.13 -13.14
CA PHE A 3 2.82 12.89 -14.05
C PHE A 3 4.07 12.13 -14.50
N LYS A 4 4.62 11.27 -13.64
CA LYS A 4 5.85 10.49 -13.90
C LYS A 4 5.61 9.01 -13.62
N SER A 5 4.80 8.38 -14.47
CA SER A 5 4.41 6.97 -14.37
C SER A 5 5.61 6.02 -14.51
N GLU A 6 6.57 6.31 -15.40
CA GLU A 6 7.77 5.48 -15.61
C GLU A 6 8.69 5.46 -14.38
N LYS A 7 8.95 6.64 -13.78
CA LYS A 7 9.70 6.71 -12.51
C LYS A 7 8.96 5.99 -11.37
N THR A 8 7.63 6.03 -11.37
CA THR A 8 6.84 5.30 -10.37
C THR A 8 7.02 3.79 -10.56
N LYS A 9 6.97 3.32 -11.81
CA LYS A 9 7.18 1.91 -12.16
C LYS A 9 8.57 1.41 -11.72
N SER A 10 9.62 2.22 -11.92
CA SER A 10 10.96 1.85 -11.47
C SER A 10 11.07 1.80 -9.94
N ILE A 11 10.38 2.68 -9.21
CA ILE A 11 10.32 2.63 -7.74
C ILE A 11 9.59 1.37 -7.26
N ILE A 12 8.45 1.03 -7.87
CA ILE A 12 7.71 -0.21 -7.54
C ILE A 12 8.56 -1.44 -7.82
N ALA A 13 9.37 -1.43 -8.89
CA ALA A 13 10.28 -2.54 -9.20
C ALA A 13 11.40 -2.73 -8.16
N LEU A 14 11.68 -1.72 -7.32
CA LEU A 14 12.65 -1.79 -6.23
C LEU A 14 12.04 -2.33 -4.92
N ALA A 15 10.72 -2.50 -4.85
CA ALA A 15 10.03 -3.03 -3.67
C ALA A 15 10.47 -4.47 -3.39
N GLY A 16 11.02 -4.72 -2.20
CA GLY A 16 11.60 -6.02 -1.84
C GLY A 16 13.06 -6.22 -2.30
N SER A 17 13.72 -5.22 -2.89
CA SER A 17 15.13 -5.34 -3.30
C SER A 17 16.09 -5.48 -2.12
N THR A 18 15.77 -4.86 -0.98
CA THR A 18 16.54 -4.96 0.27
C THR A 18 15.62 -5.29 1.45
N ILE A 19 16.19 -5.95 2.47
CA ILE A 19 15.49 -6.24 3.74
C ILE A 19 14.97 -4.94 4.37
N PHE A 20 15.78 -3.89 4.32
CA PHE A 20 15.41 -2.58 4.84
C PHE A 20 14.16 -2.01 4.15
N ILE A 21 14.14 -1.96 2.80
CA ILE A 21 12.98 -1.42 2.06
C ILE A 21 11.73 -2.26 2.35
N ASN A 22 11.86 -3.59 2.36
CA ASN A 22 10.73 -4.48 2.62
C ASN A 22 10.14 -4.29 4.02
N PHE A 23 10.98 -4.35 5.05
CA PHE A 23 10.52 -4.18 6.43
C PHE A 23 10.02 -2.77 6.71
N PHE A 24 10.64 -1.75 6.11
CA PHE A 24 10.21 -0.36 6.27
C PHE A 24 8.82 -0.11 5.66
N GLU A 25 8.59 -0.58 4.42
CA GLU A 25 7.27 -0.48 3.77
C GLU A 25 6.18 -1.16 4.62
N LEU A 26 6.46 -2.37 5.08
CA LEU A 26 5.51 -3.16 5.86
C LEU A 26 5.26 -2.58 7.25
N SER A 27 6.29 -2.02 7.88
CA SER A 27 6.17 -1.34 9.18
C SER A 27 5.29 -0.09 9.04
N ILE A 28 5.49 0.72 8.00
CA ILE A 28 4.61 1.87 7.71
C ILE A 28 3.17 1.39 7.51
N ARG A 29 2.96 0.31 6.76
CA ARG A 29 1.63 -0.27 6.54
C ARG A 29 0.97 -0.71 7.85
N CYS A 30 1.72 -1.35 8.74
CA CYS A 30 1.23 -1.70 10.08
C CYS A 30 0.85 -0.46 10.90
N ILE A 31 1.71 0.57 10.91
CA ILE A 31 1.43 1.83 11.63
C ILE A 31 0.14 2.47 11.13
N VAL A 32 -0.06 2.53 9.81
CA VAL A 32 -1.31 3.03 9.22
C VAL A 32 -2.48 2.15 9.66
N GLY A 33 -2.37 0.83 9.60
CA GLY A 33 -3.41 -0.08 10.07
C GLY A 33 -3.79 0.13 11.55
N PHE A 34 -2.81 0.36 12.42
CA PHE A 34 -3.06 0.72 13.82
C PHE A 34 -3.77 2.06 13.95
N ALA A 35 -3.43 3.06 13.13
CA ALA A 35 -4.15 4.34 13.13
C ALA A 35 -5.64 4.15 12.75
N PHE A 36 -5.93 3.28 11.78
CA PHE A 36 -7.31 2.93 11.42
C PHE A 36 -8.09 2.25 12.55
N LEU A 37 -7.44 1.36 13.33
CA LEU A 37 -8.08 0.67 14.46
C LEU A 37 -8.35 1.58 15.67
N ASN A 38 -7.49 2.58 15.90
CA ASN A 38 -7.60 3.47 17.08
C ASN A 38 -8.49 4.69 16.83
N TYR A 39 -9.00 4.87 15.61
CA TYR A 39 -9.83 6.01 15.28
C TYR A 39 -11.31 5.72 15.59
N PHE A 40 -11.91 6.51 16.48
CA PHE A 40 -13.31 6.37 16.89
C PHE A 40 -14.23 7.21 15.99
N THR A 41 -15.09 6.56 15.21
CA THR A 41 -16.12 7.16 14.34
C THR A 41 -17.45 6.43 14.48
N ASN A 42 -18.53 7.03 13.97
CA ASN A 42 -19.83 6.36 13.87
C ASN A 42 -19.79 5.09 13.01
N ASN A 43 -18.82 4.96 12.09
CA ASN A 43 -18.64 3.80 11.21
C ASN A 43 -17.43 2.94 11.60
N ASN A 44 -17.20 2.76 12.90
CA ASN A 44 -16.08 1.98 13.48
C ASN A 44 -15.89 0.60 12.84
N TYR A 45 -16.95 -0.09 12.45
CA TYR A 45 -16.83 -1.40 11.81
C TYR A 45 -16.02 -1.34 10.51
N PHE A 46 -16.26 -0.36 9.63
CA PHE A 46 -15.58 -0.30 8.34
C PHE A 46 -14.08 0.03 8.50
N PHE A 47 -13.76 1.00 9.37
CA PHE A 47 -12.38 1.35 9.69
C PHE A 47 -11.62 0.20 10.35
N ASN A 48 -12.29 -0.54 11.24
CA ASN A 48 -11.70 -1.70 11.90
C ASN A 48 -11.34 -2.81 10.90
N TRP A 49 -12.26 -3.13 9.98
CA TRP A 49 -11.99 -4.13 8.94
C TRP A 49 -10.80 -3.76 8.06
N ILE A 50 -10.70 -2.48 7.66
CA ILE A 50 -9.55 -1.99 6.89
C ILE A 50 -8.26 -2.07 7.71
N GLY A 51 -8.28 -1.64 8.97
CA GLY A 51 -7.12 -1.68 9.87
C GLY A 51 -6.60 -3.11 10.07
N TYR A 52 -7.48 -4.06 10.39
CA TYR A 52 -7.12 -5.47 10.52
C TYR A 52 -6.58 -6.05 9.22
N PHE A 53 -7.18 -5.73 8.08
CA PHE A 53 -6.70 -6.18 6.78
C PHE A 53 -5.27 -5.67 6.49
N LEU A 54 -4.99 -4.40 6.78
CA LEU A 54 -3.67 -3.80 6.57
C LEU A 54 -2.60 -4.46 7.45
N ILE A 55 -2.90 -4.70 8.74
CA ILE A 55 -1.96 -5.34 9.68
C ILE A 55 -1.75 -6.80 9.32
N PHE A 56 -2.83 -7.56 9.10
CA PHE A 56 -2.74 -8.99 8.84
C PHE A 56 -2.00 -9.28 7.53
N SER A 57 -2.31 -8.54 6.46
CA SER A 57 -1.62 -8.68 5.18
C SER A 57 -0.14 -8.27 5.28
N ALA A 58 0.18 -7.24 6.05
CA ALA A 58 1.55 -6.84 6.32
C ALA A 58 2.31 -7.98 7.02
N ILE A 59 1.79 -8.50 8.13
CA ILE A 59 2.43 -9.60 8.86
C ILE A 59 2.65 -10.82 7.97
N LEU A 60 1.65 -11.20 7.16
CA LEU A 60 1.73 -12.35 6.26
C LEU A 60 2.86 -12.18 5.22
N ILE A 61 3.03 -10.98 4.66
CA ILE A 61 4.10 -10.67 3.71
C ILE A 61 5.47 -10.64 4.40
N MET A 62 5.52 -10.31 5.70
CA MET A 62 6.74 -10.30 6.51
C MET A 62 7.37 -11.69 6.63
N PHE A 63 6.53 -12.74 6.65
CA PHE A 63 6.96 -14.13 6.64
C PHE A 63 7.37 -14.65 5.25
N LEU A 64 7.07 -13.92 4.18
CA LEU A 64 7.37 -14.35 2.82
C LEU A 64 8.85 -14.13 2.51
N PRO A 65 9.53 -15.09 1.85
CA PRO A 65 10.94 -14.92 1.50
C PRO A 65 11.15 -13.73 0.57
N ILE A 66 12.09 -12.87 0.93
CA ILE A 66 12.30 -11.58 0.26
C ILE A 66 12.64 -11.72 -1.23
N LYS A 67 13.32 -12.81 -1.61
CA LYS A 67 13.63 -13.12 -3.02
C LYS A 67 12.36 -13.32 -3.84
N LEU A 68 11.34 -13.92 -3.24
CA LEU A 68 10.05 -14.15 -3.88
C LEU A 68 9.27 -12.84 -3.99
N HIS A 69 9.25 -12.02 -2.92
CA HIS A 69 8.65 -10.69 -2.93
C HIS A 69 9.29 -9.78 -3.98
N ASN A 70 10.63 -9.74 -4.06
CA ASN A 70 11.35 -8.97 -5.07
C ASN A 70 11.04 -9.43 -6.50
N SER A 71 11.01 -10.74 -6.74
CA SER A 71 10.67 -11.30 -8.05
C SER A 71 9.23 -10.95 -8.45
N PHE A 72 8.31 -10.96 -7.49
CA PHE A 72 6.92 -10.60 -7.69
C PHE A 72 6.79 -9.11 -8.03
N SER A 73 7.42 -8.23 -7.26
CA SER A 73 7.44 -6.78 -7.49
C SER A 73 7.99 -6.43 -8.88
N ARG A 74 9.09 -7.07 -9.30
CA ARG A 74 9.69 -6.85 -10.62
C ARG A 74 8.78 -7.35 -11.75
N ASN A 75 8.18 -8.52 -11.60
CA ASN A 75 7.22 -9.07 -12.57
C ASN A 75 5.95 -8.22 -12.66
N ALA A 76 5.42 -7.77 -11.52
CA ALA A 76 4.27 -6.87 -11.45
C ALA A 76 4.58 -5.54 -12.12
N ALA A 77 5.72 -4.92 -11.81
CA ALA A 77 6.16 -3.67 -12.44
C ALA A 77 6.26 -3.82 -13.97
N ASN A 78 6.83 -4.93 -14.47
CA ASN A 78 6.92 -5.19 -15.90
C ASN A 78 5.54 -5.25 -16.57
N LYS A 79 4.58 -5.95 -15.97
CA LYS A 79 3.18 -6.04 -16.47
C LYS A 79 2.39 -4.74 -16.31
N LEU A 80 2.79 -3.88 -15.37
CA LEU A 80 2.09 -2.63 -15.08
C LEU A 80 2.32 -1.62 -16.19
N LYS A 81 1.26 -1.35 -16.97
CA LYS A 81 1.24 -0.28 -17.97
C LYS A 81 1.12 1.10 -17.29
N PRO A 82 1.72 2.15 -17.87
CA PRO A 82 1.62 3.53 -17.37
C PRO A 82 0.19 4.02 -17.15
N ILE A 83 -0.76 3.58 -17.99
CA ILE A 83 -2.19 3.92 -17.88
C ILE A 83 -2.76 3.45 -16.54
N TYR A 84 -2.45 2.23 -16.09
CA TYR A 84 -2.96 1.70 -14.83
C TYR A 84 -2.45 2.52 -13.63
N LEU A 85 -1.21 3.00 -13.69
CA LEU A 85 -0.66 3.88 -12.65
C LEU A 85 -1.39 5.23 -12.58
N LYS A 86 -1.79 5.79 -13.74
CA LYS A 86 -2.56 7.05 -13.77
C LYS A 86 -3.96 6.87 -13.20
N ILE A 87 -4.66 5.79 -13.58
CA ILE A 87 -5.99 5.47 -13.04
C ILE A 87 -5.90 5.21 -11.53
N ALA A 88 -4.91 4.43 -11.09
CA ALA A 88 -4.67 4.16 -9.66
C ALA A 88 -4.44 5.46 -8.86
N SER A 89 -3.79 6.47 -9.43
CA SER A 89 -3.63 7.75 -8.74
C SER A 89 -4.94 8.50 -8.52
N LEU A 90 -5.88 8.43 -9.48
CA LEU A 90 -7.19 9.05 -9.31
C LEU A 90 -7.99 8.33 -8.22
N ILE A 91 -7.98 6.99 -8.23
CA ILE A 91 -8.62 6.16 -7.20
C ILE A 91 -8.05 6.48 -5.81
N SER A 92 -6.72 6.54 -5.70
CA SER A 92 -6.04 6.85 -4.44
C SER A 92 -6.41 8.25 -3.92
N LEU A 93 -6.57 9.23 -4.81
CA LEU A 93 -6.94 10.58 -4.44
C LEU A 93 -8.38 10.64 -3.91
N ILE A 94 -9.32 9.98 -4.60
CA ILE A 94 -10.72 9.88 -4.17
C ILE A 94 -10.82 9.18 -2.81
N ALA A 95 -10.11 8.06 -2.63
CA ALA A 95 -10.08 7.35 -1.36
C ALA A 95 -9.54 8.22 -0.22
N GLY A 96 -8.45 8.96 -0.46
CA GLY A 96 -7.88 9.89 0.52
C GLY A 96 -8.83 11.02 0.91
N LEU A 97 -9.50 11.64 -0.07
CA LEU A 97 -10.50 12.68 0.19
C LEU A 97 -11.71 12.14 0.96
N SER A 98 -12.20 10.94 0.61
CA SER A 98 -13.30 10.30 1.32
C SER A 98 -12.94 10.00 2.79
N LEU A 99 -11.69 9.60 3.05
CA LEU A 99 -11.21 9.39 4.42
C LEU A 99 -11.22 10.69 5.22
N ILE A 100 -10.67 11.77 4.65
CA ILE A 100 -10.66 13.09 5.29
C ILE A 100 -12.09 13.57 5.57
N TYR A 101 -13.01 13.42 4.61
CA TYR A 101 -14.42 13.79 4.79
C TYR A 101 -15.14 12.98 5.88
N THR A 102 -14.70 11.75 6.15
CA THR A 102 -15.30 10.94 7.23
C THR A 102 -14.73 11.30 8.61
N ILE A 103 -13.58 11.97 8.63
CA ILE A 103 -12.86 12.40 9.84
C ILE A 103 -13.34 13.79 10.29
N ILE A 104 -13.61 14.69 9.34
CA ILE A 104 -14.15 16.05 9.55
C ILE A 104 -15.65 15.99 9.79
#